data_AF-A0A8J2KXQ4-F1
#
_entry.id   AF-A0A8J2KXQ4-F1
#
_cell.length_a   1.000
_cell.length_b   1.000
_cell.length_c   1.000
_cell.angle_alpha   90.00
_cell.angle_beta   90.00
_cell.angle_gamma   90.00
#
_symmetry.space_group_name_H-M   'P 1'
#
loop_
_entity.id
_entity.type
_entity.pdbx_description
1 polymer ?
#
loop_
_entity_poly.entity_id
_entity_poly.type
_entity_poly.pdbx_seq_one_letter_code
_entity_poly.pdbx_strand_id
1 'polypeptide(L)'
;QLYKLGPKHVFNAGICVAGVATILFGFLDHFTDRTTFITLCFVVRIIEALGDAAFITASFAIIAAEFPESVATTFASLETFFGLGLIVGPTVGGALYQKGGFTLPFVVMGGLLLVVAVLT
;
A
#
# COMPACT_ATOMS: atom_id res chain seq x y z
N GLN A 1 27.35 7.36 -1.33
CA GLN A 1 26.34 8.42 -1.16
C GLN A 1 24.89 7.90 -1.12
N LEU A 2 24.63 6.59 -1.27
CA LEU A 2 23.30 5.98 -1.10
C LEU A 2 22.88 5.70 0.36
N TYR A 3 23.72 5.97 1.36
CA TYR A 3 23.45 5.66 2.77
C TYR A 3 22.56 6.70 3.50
N LYS A 4 22.02 7.70 2.78
CA LYS A 4 21.30 8.85 3.36
C LYS A 4 19.78 8.86 3.11
N LEU A 5 19.22 7.85 2.46
CA LEU A 5 17.77 7.68 2.47
C LEU A 5 17.39 7.12 3.84
N GLY A 6 17.06 8.03 4.76
CA GLY A 6 16.55 7.66 6.08
C GLY A 6 15.34 6.73 5.94
N PRO A 7 15.20 5.70 6.79
CA PRO A 7 14.09 4.74 6.73
C PRO A 7 12.72 5.41 6.58
N LYS A 8 12.53 6.58 7.22
CA LYS A 8 11.31 7.40 7.10
C LYS A 8 11.00 7.85 5.66
N HIS A 9 12.00 8.29 4.90
CA HIS A 9 11.79 8.69 3.50
C HIS A 9 11.44 7.50 2.62
N VAL A 10 12.07 6.33 2.85
CA VAL A 10 11.77 5.09 2.13
C VAL A 10 10.36 4.61 2.46
N PHE A 11 9.96 4.70 3.73
CA PHE A 11 8.61 4.39 4.20
C PHE A 11 7.56 5.25 3.50
N ASN A 12 7.70 6.59 3.55
CA ASN A 12 6.75 7.50 2.92
C ASN A 12 6.73 7.35 1.39
N ALA A 13 7.89 7.19 0.75
CA ALA A 13 7.97 6.96 -0.69
C ALA A 13 7.29 5.63 -1.08
N GLY A 14 7.47 4.58 -0.29
CA GLY A 14 6.82 3.27 -0.49
C GLY A 14 5.29 3.40 -0.45
N ILE A 15 4.74 4.04 0.59
CA ILE A 15 3.29 4.27 0.71
C ILE A 15 2.76 5.14 -0.43
N CYS A 16 3.48 6.21 -0.81
CA CYS A 16 3.11 7.04 -1.96
C CYS A 16 3.02 6.22 -3.26
N VAL A 17 4.03 5.40 -3.53
CA VAL A 17 4.08 4.55 -4.73
C VAL A 17 2.93 3.54 -4.71
N ALA A 18 2.71 2.86 -3.57
CA ALA A 18 1.59 1.94 -3.41
C ALA A 18 0.26 2.63 -3.65
N GLY A 19 0.00 3.78 -3.00
CA GLY A 19 -1.23 4.54 -3.15
C GLY A 19 -1.50 5.01 -4.58
N VAL A 20 -0.50 5.55 -5.28
CA VAL A 20 -0.63 5.92 -6.70
C VAL A 20 -0.90 4.69 -7.57
N ALA A 21 -0.15 3.61 -7.36
CA ALA A 21 -0.32 2.37 -8.13
C ALA A 21 -1.71 1.75 -7.92
N THR A 22 -2.22 1.71 -6.69
CA THR A 22 -3.57 1.24 -6.38
C THR A 22 -4.62 2.08 -7.11
N ILE A 23 -4.52 3.41 -7.10
CA ILE A 23 -5.45 4.29 -7.85
C ILE A 23 -5.40 3.97 -9.34
N LEU A 24 -4.19 3.90 -9.92
CA LEU A 24 -4.00 3.58 -11.34
C LEU A 24 -4.62 2.22 -11.70
N PHE A 25 -4.47 1.21 -10.83
CA PHE A 25 -5.07 -0.10 -11.01
C PHE A 25 -6.61 -0.01 -11.11
N GLY A 26 -7.25 0.82 -10.29
CA GLY A 26 -8.69 1.05 -10.33
C GLY A 26 -9.20 1.64 -11.64
N PHE A 27 -8.37 2.38 -12.38
CA PHE A 27 -8.72 2.93 -13.68
C PHE A 27 -8.45 1.98 -14.85
N LEU A 28 -7.71 0.88 -14.64
CA LEU A 28 -7.40 -0.06 -15.72
C LEU A 28 -8.64 -0.71 -16.33
N ASP A 29 -9.74 -0.83 -15.57
CA ASP A 29 -11.02 -1.38 -16.03
C ASP A 29 -11.63 -0.61 -17.22
N HIS A 30 -11.17 0.61 -17.50
CA HIS A 30 -11.61 1.39 -18.66
C HIS A 30 -11.01 0.88 -19.99
N PHE A 31 -9.95 0.07 -19.95
CA PHE A 31 -9.34 -0.49 -21.16
C PHE A 31 -10.05 -1.79 -21.57
N THR A 32 -10.86 -1.73 -22.63
CA THR A 32 -11.59 -2.90 -23.17
C THR A 32 -10.67 -3.92 -23.86
N ASP A 33 -9.48 -3.51 -24.31
CA ASP A 33 -8.52 -4.43 -24.95
C ASP A 33 -7.84 -5.32 -23.90
N ARG A 34 -8.07 -6.64 -24.02
CA ARG A 34 -7.57 -7.64 -23.07
C ARG A 34 -6.05 -7.62 -22.95
N THR A 35 -5.33 -7.49 -24.06
CA THR A 35 -3.86 -7.55 -24.05
C THR A 35 -3.29 -6.33 -23.32
N THR A 36 -3.78 -5.14 -23.66
CA THR A 36 -3.40 -3.88 -23.02
C THR A 36 -3.75 -3.87 -21.53
N PHE A 37 -4.95 -4.32 -21.16
CA PHE A 37 -5.36 -4.44 -19.76
C PHE A 37 -4.41 -5.32 -18.94
N ILE A 38 -4.10 -6.52 -19.44
CA ILE A 38 -3.24 -7.48 -18.75
C ILE A 38 -1.81 -6.92 -18.62
N THR A 39 -1.26 -6.36 -19.70
CA THR A 39 0.09 -5.78 -19.68
C THR A 39 0.19 -4.65 -18.66
N LEU A 40 -0.77 -3.71 -18.66
CA LEU A 40 -0.78 -2.62 -17.68
C LEU A 40 -1.00 -3.13 -16.25
N CYS A 41 -1.85 -4.13 -16.05
CA CYS A 41 -2.03 -4.76 -14.74
C CYS A 41 -0.70 -5.28 -14.18
N PHE A 42 0.10 -5.98 -14.99
CA PHE A 42 1.41 -6.47 -14.57
C PHE A 42 2.37 -5.34 -14.23
N VAL A 43 2.44 -4.30 -15.06
CA VAL A 43 3.31 -3.14 -14.80
C VAL A 43 2.93 -2.47 -13.48
N VAL A 44 1.65 -2.18 -13.26
CA VAL A 44 1.16 -1.54 -12.04
C VAL A 44 1.40 -2.42 -10.82
N ARG A 45 1.15 -3.74 -10.91
CA ARG A 45 1.40 -4.70 -9.81
C ARG A 45 2.87 -4.80 -9.45
N ILE A 46 3.79 -4.73 -10.42
CA ILE A 46 5.23 -4.73 -10.14
C ILE A 46 5.62 -3.46 -9.38
N ILE A 47 5.11 -2.30 -9.80
CA ILE A 47 5.39 -1.02 -9.15
C ILE A 47 4.83 -0.99 -7.73
N GLU A 48 3.59 -1.45 -7.54
CA GLU A 48 2.95 -1.56 -6.23
C GLU A 48 3.73 -2.48 -5.31
N ALA A 49 4.15 -3.67 -5.78
CA ALA A 49 4.94 -4.61 -5.01
C ALA A 49 6.30 -4.03 -4.57
N LEU A 50 6.93 -3.19 -5.40
CA LEU A 50 8.15 -2.48 -5.02
C LEU A 50 7.88 -1.44 -3.92
N GLY A 51 6.76 -0.71 -4.01
CA GLY A 51 6.31 0.22 -2.98
C GLY A 51 6.04 -0.47 -1.64
N ASP A 52 5.28 -1.56 -1.67
CA ASP A 52 4.95 -2.36 -0.48
C ASP A 52 6.20 -2.97 0.16
N ALA A 53 7.11 -3.53 -0.64
CA ALA A 53 8.37 -4.08 -0.13
C ALA A 53 9.24 -2.99 0.53
N ALA A 54 9.32 -1.80 -0.07
CA ALA A 54 10.02 -0.66 0.51
C ALA A 54 9.38 -0.20 1.83
N PHE A 55 8.05 -0.10 1.88
CA PHE A 55 7.28 0.26 3.07
C PHE A 55 7.49 -0.76 4.21
N ILE A 56 7.33 -2.05 3.94
CA ILE A 56 7.49 -3.12 4.94
C ILE A 56 8.93 -3.13 5.48
N THR A 57 9.92 -3.10 4.59
CA THR A 57 11.34 -3.13 4.98
C THR A 57 11.71 -1.91 5.84
N ALA A 58 11.24 -0.72 5.45
CA ALA A 58 11.47 0.49 6.22
C ALA A 58 10.74 0.47 7.57
N SER A 59 9.52 -0.09 7.63
CA SER A 59 8.77 -0.26 8.88
C SER A 59 9.57 -1.05 9.91
N PHE A 60 10.12 -2.19 9.49
CA PHE A 60 10.98 -3.02 10.34
C PHE A 60 12.21 -2.26 10.85
N ALA A 61 12.90 -1.54 9.96
CA ALA A 61 14.06 -0.75 10.32
C ALA A 61 13.72 0.37 11.32
N ILE A 62 12.57 1.03 11.15
CA ILE A 62 12.08 2.07 12.06
C ILE A 62 11.77 1.49 13.44
N ILE A 63 11.03 0.38 13.51
CA ILE A 63 10.66 -0.25 14.79
C ILE A 63 11.90 -0.66 15.57
N ALA A 64 12.87 -1.30 14.91
CA ALA A 64 14.10 -1.74 15.54
C ALA A 64 14.94 -0.56 16.06
N ALA A 65 14.91 0.59 15.37
CA ALA A 65 15.65 1.78 15.76
C ALA A 65 14.96 2.60 16.87
N GLU A 66 13.64 2.76 16.79
CA GLU A 66 12.86 3.63 17.69
C GLU A 66 12.42 2.91 18.98
N PHE A 67 12.19 1.59 18.90
CA PHE A 67 11.69 0.78 20.01
C PHE A 67 12.61 -0.41 20.34
N PRO A 68 13.92 -0.20 20.60
CA PRO A 68 14.89 -1.29 20.76
C PRO A 68 14.57 -2.24 21.94
N GLU A 69 13.94 -1.73 23.00
CA GLU A 69 13.56 -2.51 24.19
C GLU A 69 12.23 -3.28 24.01
N SER A 70 11.41 -2.91 23.02
CA SER A 70 10.06 -3.45 22.84
C SER A 70 9.73 -3.87 21.40
N VAL A 71 10.75 -4.19 20.60
CA VAL A 71 10.63 -4.57 19.18
C VAL A 71 9.58 -5.65 18.97
N ALA A 72 9.62 -6.72 19.77
CA ALA A 72 8.69 -7.85 19.63
C ALA A 72 7.24 -7.44 19.87
N THR A 73 6.97 -6.62 20.89
CA THR A 73 5.62 -6.14 21.22
C THR A 73 5.10 -5.16 20.18
N THR A 74 5.93 -4.22 19.72
CA THR A 74 5.56 -3.27 18.66
C THR A 74 5.33 -3.99 17.33
N PHE A 75 6.12 -5.01 17.01
CA PHE A 75 5.90 -5.81 15.81
C PHE A 75 4.63 -6.66 15.91
N ALA A 76 4.38 -7.30 17.06
CA ALA A 76 3.16 -8.09 17.27
C ALA A 76 1.88 -7.24 17.17
N SER A 77 1.91 -5.98 17.62
CA SER A 77 0.77 -5.07 17.47
C SER A 77 0.52 -4.71 16.00
N LEU A 78 1.57 -4.44 15.21
CA LEU A 78 1.45 -4.19 13.78
C LEU A 78 0.86 -5.39 13.03
N GLU A 79 1.35 -6.60 13.28
CA GLU A 79 0.79 -7.82 12.68
C GLU A 79 -0.67 -8.07 13.07
N THR A 80 -1.05 -7.71 14.30
CA THR A 80 -2.46 -7.76 14.73
C THR A 80 -3.33 -6.83 13.88
N PHE A 81 -2.90 -5.59 13.67
CA PHE A 81 -3.63 -4.64 12.82
C PHE A 81 -3.62 -5.05 11.34
N PHE A 82 -2.53 -5.63 10.85
CA PHE A 82 -2.46 -6.20 9.51
C PHE A 82 -3.49 -7.33 9.33
N GLY A 83 -3.56 -8.25 10.28
CA GLY A 83 -4.57 -9.32 10.30
C GLY A 83 -6.00 -8.79 10.34
N LEU A 84 -6.27 -7.75 11.15
CA LEU A 84 -7.57 -7.08 11.15
C LEU A 84 -7.90 -6.46 9.78
N GLY A 85 -6.92 -5.84 9.12
CA GLY A 85 -7.04 -5.33 7.76
C GLY A 85 -7.42 -6.41 6.75
N LEU A 86 -6.84 -7.61 6.84
CA LEU A 86 -7.17 -8.74 5.97
C LEU A 86 -8.60 -9.27 6.18
N ILE A 87 -9.15 -9.16 7.39
CA ILE A 87 -10.52 -9.58 7.71
C ILE A 87 -11.53 -8.53 7.25
N VAL A 88 -11.29 -7.26 7.58
CA VAL A 88 -12.22 -6.15 7.32
C VAL A 88 -12.15 -5.68 5.86
N GLY A 89 -10.97 -5.76 5.25
CA GLY A 89 -10.68 -5.26 3.91
C GLY A 89 -11.64 -5.77 2.83
N PRO A 90 -11.86 -7.09 2.67
CA PRO A 90 -12.79 -7.62 1.68
C PRO A 90 -14.24 -7.14 1.87
N THR A 91 -14.68 -7.01 3.13
CA THR A 91 -16.04 -6.56 3.46
C THR A 91 -16.24 -5.09 3.06
N VAL A 92 -15.30 -4.23 3.43
CA VAL A 92 -15.34 -2.80 3.08
C VAL A 92 -15.17 -2.60 1.58
N GLY A 93 -14.21 -3.30 0.95
CA GLY A 93 -13.97 -3.25 -0.49
C GLY A 93 -15.18 -3.72 -1.30
N GLY A 94 -15.83 -4.80 -0.88
CA GLY A 94 -17.07 -5.29 -1.50
C GLY A 94 -18.22 -4.30 -1.39
N ALA A 95 -18.39 -3.66 -0.23
CA ALA A 95 -19.40 -2.62 -0.03
C ALA A 95 -19.16 -1.39 -0.92
N LEU A 96 -17.89 -0.98 -1.09
CA LEU A 96 -17.51 0.08 -2.03
C LEU A 96 -17.76 -0.34 -3.48
N TYR A 97 -17.40 -1.57 -3.84
CA TYR A 97 -17.63 -2.10 -5.18
C TYR A 97 -19.11 -2.09 -5.57
N GLN A 98 -20.00 -2.50 -4.65
CA GLN A 98 -21.44 -2.49 -4.90
C GLN A 98 -22.00 -1.08 -5.15
N LYS A 99 -21.39 -0.04 -4.56
CA LYS A 99 -21.85 1.36 -4.68
C LYS A 99 -21.26 2.07 -5.89
N GLY A 100 -20.01 1.81 -6.26
CA GLY A 100 -19.29 2.58 -7.28
C GLY A 100 -18.51 1.75 -8.30
N GLY A 101 -18.79 0.46 -8.39
CA GLY A 101 -18.15 -0.45 -9.34
C GLY A 101 -16.68 -0.73 -9.03
N PHE A 102 -15.95 -1.19 -10.05
CA PHE A 102 -14.57 -1.63 -9.91
C PHE A 102 -13.64 -0.54 -9.39
N THR A 103 -13.73 0.68 -9.92
CA THR A 103 -12.79 1.77 -9.63
C THR A 103 -12.89 2.29 -8.19
N LEU A 104 -14.08 2.34 -7.59
CA LEU A 104 -14.30 2.98 -6.29
C LEU A 104 -13.46 2.41 -5.13
N PRO A 105 -13.41 1.09 -4.87
CA PRO A 105 -12.59 0.54 -3.78
C PRO A 105 -11.10 0.90 -3.91
N PHE A 106 -10.56 0.88 -5.14
CA PHE A 106 -9.15 1.21 -5.38
C PHE A 106 -8.85 2.70 -5.20
N VAL A 107 -9.72 3.59 -5.67
CA VAL A 107 -9.54 5.04 -5.50
C VAL A 107 -9.64 5.44 -4.03
N VAL A 108 -10.59 4.87 -3.29
CA VAL A 108 -10.73 5.13 -1.85
C VAL A 108 -9.52 4.61 -1.08
N MET A 109 -9.08 3.37 -1.36
CA MET A 109 -7.93 2.77 -0.68
C MET A 109 -6.63 3.51 -1.00
N GLY A 110 -6.36 3.77 -2.28
CA GLY A 110 -5.15 4.49 -2.69
C GLY A 110 -5.16 5.94 -2.21
N GLY A 111 -6.32 6.60 -2.18
CA GLY A 111 -6.47 7.93 -1.57
C GLY A 111 -6.16 7.93 -0.08
N LEU A 112 -6.64 6.92 0.67
CA LEU A 112 -6.31 6.75 2.08
C LEU A 112 -4.80 6.55 2.30
N LEU A 113 -4.15 5.71 1.47
CA LEU A 113 -2.70 5.52 1.52
C LEU A 113 -1.94 6.83 1.28
N LEU A 114 -2.37 7.65 0.31
CA LEU A 114 -1.75 8.96 0.07
C LEU A 114 -1.93 9.92 1.24
N VAL A 115 -3.11 9.95 1.86
CA VAL A 115 -3.33 10.75 3.08
C VAL A 115 -2.39 10.30 4.20
N VAL A 116 -2.25 8.98 4.40
CA VAL A 116 -1.31 8.44 5.40
C VAL A 116 0.12 8.88 5.08
N ALA A 117 0.56 8.76 3.82
CA ALA A 117 1.91 9.13 3.41
C ALA A 117 2.25 10.61 3.64
N VAL A 118 1.26 11.51 3.59
CA VAL A 118 1.41 12.94 3.89
C VAL A 118 1.44 13.21 5.40
N LEU A 119 0.73 12.40 6.19
CA LEU A 119 0.63 12.58 7.64
C LEU A 119 1.86 12.06 8.41
N THR A 120 2.56 11.04 7.90
CA THR A 120 3.76 10.46 8.52
C THR A 120 5.05 11.19 8.18
#